data_AF-A0A4U8WB76-F1
#
_entry.id   AF-A0A4U8WB76-F1
#
_cell.length_a   1.000
_cell.length_b   1.000
_cell.length_c   1.000
_cell.angle_alpha   90.00
_cell.angle_beta   90.00
_cell.angle_gamma   90.00
#
_symmetry.space_group_name_H-M   'P 1'
#
loop_
_entity.id
_entity.type
_entity.pdbx_description
1 polymer ?
#
loop_
_entity_poly.entity_id
_entity_poly.type
_entity_poly.pdbx_seq_one_letter_code
_entity_poly.pdbx_strand_id
1 'polypeptide(L)'
;MNSYLYIIMEQQSKDPLHGKRLDAILKDLVEYYHGFEQLGEQINIKCFTDNPSINSSLKFLRKTPWARTKVESLYLYVLRQKKRDEKNKENRNKT
;
A
#
# COMPACT_ATOMS: atom_id res chain seq x y z
N MET A 1 -10.67 16.72 -38.26
CA MET A 1 -9.75 17.26 -37.24
C MET A 1 -9.96 16.47 -35.97
N ASN A 2 -9.01 15.58 -35.67
CA ASN A 2 -9.09 14.54 -34.64
C ASN A 2 -8.94 15.11 -33.23
N SER A 3 -9.97 15.80 -32.73
CA SER A 3 -10.04 16.25 -31.34
C SER A 3 -10.37 15.12 -30.36
N TYR A 4 -10.93 14.01 -30.84
CA TYR A 4 -11.37 12.89 -29.99
C TYR A 4 -10.22 11.95 -29.56
N LEU A 5 -9.05 12.02 -30.21
CA LEU A 5 -7.91 11.18 -29.83
C LEU A 5 -7.13 11.73 -28.63
N TYR A 6 -7.27 13.02 -28.30
CA TYR A 6 -6.47 13.67 -27.26
C TYR A 6 -7.01 13.44 -25.83
N ILE A 7 -8.23 12.94 -25.68
CA ILE A 7 -8.83 12.65 -24.36
C ILE A 7 -8.31 11.31 -23.77
N ILE A 8 -7.73 10.44 -24.59
CA ILE A 8 -7.16 9.14 -24.14
C ILE A 8 -5.80 9.30 -23.43
N MET A 9 -5.29 10.53 -23.28
CA MET A 9 -4.07 10.81 -22.51
C MET A 9 -4.38 11.51 -21.17
N GLU A 10 -5.37 11.02 -20.44
CA GLU A 10 -5.28 11.13 -18.98
C GLU A 10 -4.04 10.35 -18.56
N GLN A 11 -2.94 11.08 -18.35
CA GLN A 11 -1.81 10.57 -17.60
C GLN A 11 -2.36 10.10 -16.25
N GLN A 12 -2.70 8.81 -16.16
CA GLN A 12 -3.00 8.15 -14.90
C GLN A 12 -1.93 8.59 -13.93
N SER A 13 -2.35 9.35 -12.91
CA SER A 13 -1.45 9.94 -11.93
C SER A 13 -0.45 8.87 -11.52
N LYS A 14 0.83 9.10 -11.85
CA LYS A 14 1.93 8.17 -11.60
C LYS A 14 2.25 8.03 -10.11
N ASP A 15 1.49 8.71 -9.25
CA ASP A 15 1.64 8.66 -7.82
C ASP A 15 0.65 7.64 -7.21
N PRO A 16 1.12 6.43 -6.87
CA PRO A 16 0.28 5.38 -6.29
C PRO A 16 -0.25 5.74 -4.89
N LEU A 17 0.24 6.82 -4.27
CA LEU A 17 -0.23 7.30 -2.97
C LEU A 17 -1.24 8.45 -3.08
N HIS A 18 -1.48 9.02 -4.26
CA HIS A 18 -2.29 10.23 -4.36
C HIS A 18 -3.71 9.99 -3.83
N GLY A 19 -4.06 10.67 -2.74
CA GLY A 19 -5.37 10.57 -2.09
C GLY A 19 -5.61 9.32 -1.23
N LYS A 20 -4.60 8.45 -1.01
CA LYS A 20 -4.78 7.27 -0.15
C LYS A 20 -4.85 7.67 1.33
N ARG A 21 -5.93 7.27 1.99
CA ARG A 21 -6.11 7.46 3.43
C ARG A 21 -5.27 6.43 4.21
N LEU A 22 -4.72 6.84 5.35
CA LEU A 22 -3.87 5.98 6.19
C LEU A 22 -4.57 4.69 6.65
N ASP A 23 -5.90 4.71 6.82
CA ASP A 23 -6.67 3.52 7.16
C ASP A 23 -6.78 2.52 5.99
N ALA A 24 -6.85 3.00 4.75
CA ALA A 24 -6.79 2.13 3.58
C ALA A 24 -5.41 1.48 3.46
N ILE A 25 -4.34 2.28 3.59
CA ILE A 25 -2.95 1.80 3.57
C ILE A 25 -2.73 0.68 4.59
N LEU A 26 -3.14 0.91 5.85
CA LEU A 26 -2.96 -0.07 6.90
C LEU A 26 -3.76 -1.36 6.64
N LYS A 27 -5.01 -1.26 6.19
CA LYS A 27 -5.84 -2.42 5.87
C LYS A 27 -5.23 -3.25 4.74
N ASP A 28 -4.81 -2.61 3.66
CA ASP A 28 -4.17 -3.27 2.52
C ASP A 28 -2.89 -4.01 2.95
N LEU A 29 -2.11 -3.42 3.87
CA LEU A 29 -0.89 -4.04 4.40
C LEU A 29 -1.22 -5.26 5.28
N VAL A 30 -2.18 -5.14 6.19
CA VAL A 30 -2.62 -6.26 7.04
C VAL A 30 -3.14 -7.41 6.17
N GLU A 31 -3.92 -7.10 5.12
CA GLU A 31 -4.40 -8.10 4.18
C GLU A 31 -3.26 -8.76 3.40
N TYR A 32 -2.33 -7.96 2.87
CA TYR A 32 -1.20 -8.47 2.10
C TYR A 32 -0.27 -9.38 2.91
N TYR A 33 -0.07 -9.06 4.19
CA TYR A 33 0.76 -9.86 5.09
C TYR A 33 -0.04 -10.92 5.87
N HIS A 34 -1.34 -11.08 5.59
CA HIS A 34 -2.24 -12.04 6.23
C HIS A 34 -2.41 -11.87 7.75
N GLY A 35 -2.16 -10.68 8.28
CA GLY A 35 -2.31 -10.40 9.70
C GLY A 35 -1.36 -9.34 10.24
N PHE A 36 -1.51 -9.04 11.52
CA PHE A 36 -0.64 -8.12 12.24
C PHE A 36 0.68 -8.75 12.70
N GLU A 37 0.70 -10.08 12.88
CA GLU A 37 1.89 -10.82 13.29
C GLU A 37 3.02 -10.64 12.27
N GLN A 38 2.75 -11.01 11.01
CA GLN A 38 3.69 -10.87 9.91
C GLN A 38 4.00 -9.39 9.61
N LEU A 39 3.01 -8.50 9.74
CA LEU A 39 3.23 -7.06 9.58
C LEU A 39 4.19 -6.50 10.66
N GLY A 40 4.08 -7.00 11.89
CA GLY A 40 4.95 -6.66 13.01
C GLY A 40 6.40 -7.11 12.80
N GLU A 41 6.62 -8.21 12.10
CA GLU A 41 7.96 -8.64 11.67
C GLU A 41 8.59 -7.67 10.67
N GLN A 42 7.78 -7.07 9.78
CA GLN A 42 8.26 -6.08 8.80
C GLN A 42 8.52 -4.72 9.44
N ILE A 43 7.67 -4.31 10.38
CA ILE A 43 7.78 -3.04 11.10
C ILE A 43 7.68 -3.32 12.58
N ASN A 44 8.84 -3.38 13.24
CA ASN A 44 8.93 -3.54 14.68
C ASN A 44 8.44 -2.28 15.41
N ILE A 45 7.12 -2.13 15.53
CA ILE A 45 6.44 -1.12 16.34
C ILE A 45 5.40 -1.80 17.24
N LYS A 46 5.35 -1.33 18.49
CA LYS A 46 4.54 -1.96 19.55
C LYS A 46 3.06 -2.11 19.19
N CYS A 47 2.47 -1.21 18.40
CA CYS A 47 1.05 -1.28 18.06
C CYS A 47 0.66 -2.47 17.16
N PHE A 48 1.64 -3.15 16.54
CA PHE A 48 1.40 -4.36 15.74
C PHE A 48 1.66 -5.65 16.52
N THR A 49 2.38 -5.58 17.63
CA THR A 49 2.75 -6.75 18.45
C THR A 49 1.94 -6.87 19.74
N ASP A 50 1.42 -5.76 20.27
CA ASP A 50 0.68 -5.71 21.53
C ASP A 50 -0.79 -5.30 21.28
N ASN A 51 -1.71 -6.24 21.49
CA ASN A 51 -3.15 -6.13 21.22
C ASN A 51 -3.47 -5.41 19.88
N PRO A 52 -3.00 -5.97 18.75
CA PRO A 52 -3.08 -5.28 17.48
C PRO A 52 -4.52 -5.17 16.98
N SER A 53 -4.92 -3.96 16.62
CA SER A 53 -6.18 -3.70 15.94
C SER A 53 -6.02 -2.53 14.98
N ILE A 54 -6.92 -2.44 13.98
CA ILE A 54 -6.93 -1.32 13.04
C ILE A 54 -7.11 0.01 13.79
N ASN A 55 -8.05 0.06 14.75
CA ASN A 55 -8.36 1.30 15.46
C ASN A 55 -7.24 1.76 16.39
N SER A 56 -6.64 0.84 17.18
CA SER A 56 -5.52 1.16 18.06
C SER A 56 -4.29 1.59 17.26
N SER A 57 -3.99 0.88 16.17
CA SER A 57 -2.90 1.21 15.26
C SER A 57 -3.08 2.59 14.62
N LEU A 58 -4.28 2.92 14.10
CA LEU A 58 -4.51 4.24 13.51
C LEU A 58 -4.41 5.36 14.53
N LYS A 59 -4.89 5.16 15.76
CA LYS A 59 -4.72 6.13 16.84
C LYS A 59 -3.24 6.37 17.15
N PHE A 60 -2.43 5.30 17.17
CA PHE A 60 -0.98 5.39 17.36
C PHE A 60 -0.29 6.10 16.19
N LEU A 61 -0.52 5.67 14.94
CA LEU A 61 0.09 6.24 13.74
C LEU A 61 -0.31 7.71 13.50
N ARG A 62 -1.46 8.14 14.02
CA ARG A 62 -1.85 9.57 14.02
C ARG A 62 -0.98 10.41 14.95
N LYS A 63 -0.58 9.87 16.10
CA LYS A 63 0.22 10.54 17.13
C LYS A 63 1.74 10.38 16.94
N THR A 64 2.16 9.41 16.12
CA THR A 64 3.58 9.06 15.94
C THR A 64 3.99 9.19 14.47
N PRO A 65 4.40 10.38 13.99
CA PRO A 65 4.65 10.64 12.57
C PRO A 65 5.73 9.75 11.93
N TRP A 66 6.82 9.47 12.65
CA TRP A 66 7.89 8.60 12.13
C TRP A 66 7.38 7.17 11.87
N ALA A 67 6.46 6.66 12.69
CA ALA A 67 5.89 5.32 12.52
C ALA A 67 4.95 5.29 11.31
N ARG A 68 4.15 6.34 11.11
CA ARG A 68 3.34 6.51 9.89
C ARG A 68 4.20 6.46 8.64
N THR A 69 5.29 7.21 8.63
CA THR A 69 6.22 7.27 7.48
C THR A 69 6.79 5.88 7.15
N LYS A 70 7.09 5.06 8.17
CA LYS A 70 7.52 3.66 7.97
C LYS A 70 6.43 2.81 7.32
N VAL A 71 5.19 2.92 7.81
CA VAL A 71 4.03 2.20 7.24
C VAL A 71 3.79 2.59 5.78
N GLU A 72 3.82 3.88 5.47
CA GLU A 72 3.69 4.39 4.09
C GLU A 72 4.83 3.90 3.18
N SER A 73 6.05 3.89 3.69
CA SER A 73 7.23 3.37 2.97
C SER A 73 7.10 1.87 2.65
N LEU A 74 6.61 1.07 3.61
CA LEU A 74 6.35 -0.35 3.39
C LEU A 74 5.25 -0.56 2.35
N TYR A 75 4.19 0.26 2.39
CA TYR A 75 3.12 0.18 1.40
C TYR A 75 3.63 0.43 -0.02
N LEU A 76 4.47 1.44 -0.23
CA LEU A 76 5.13 1.66 -1.53
C LEU A 76 5.93 0.45 -2.00
N TYR A 77 6.63 -0.23 -1.08
CA TYR A 77 7.35 -1.46 -1.40
C TYR A 77 6.39 -2.57 -1.86
N VAL A 78 5.30 -2.80 -1.12
CA VAL A 78 4.28 -3.80 -1.46
C VAL A 78 3.65 -3.51 -2.82
N LEU A 79 3.31 -2.26 -3.14
CA LEU A 79 2.77 -1.89 -4.45
C LEU A 79 3.74 -2.21 -5.60
N ARG A 80 5.05 -1.99 -5.39
CA ARG A 80 6.07 -2.40 -6.38
C ARG A 80 6.18 -3.92 -6.53
N GLN A 81 5.88 -4.70 -5.50
CA GLN A 81 5.85 -6.16 -5.60
C GLN A 81 4.62 -6.63 -6.38
N LYS A 82 3.42 -6.16 -6.01
CA LYS A 82 2.16 -6.47 -6.71
C LYS A 82 2.26 -6.21 -8.22
N LYS A 83 2.78 -5.04 -8.62
CA LYS A 83 2.98 -4.69 -10.03
C LYS A 83 3.94 -5.64 -10.77
N ARG A 84 4.98 -6.13 -10.09
CA ARG A 84 5.92 -7.11 -10.68
C ARG A 84 5.22 -8.46 -10.87
N ASP A 85 4.45 -8.90 -9.89
CA ASP A 85 3.73 -10.17 -9.95
C ASP A 85 2.66 -10.17 -11.05
N GLU A 86 1.95 -9.05 -11.22
CA GLU A 86 1.00 -8.84 -12.32
C GLU A 86 1.67 -8.97 -13.70
N LYS A 87 2.81 -8.28 -13.91
CA LYS A 87 3.57 -8.37 -15.17
C LYS A 87 4.06 -9.81 -15.43
N ASN A 88 4.51 -10.51 -14.39
CA ASN A 88 4.96 -11.88 -14.52
C ASN A 88 3.81 -12.84 -14.89
N LYS A 89 2.61 -12.64 -14.34
CA LYS A 89 1.41 -13.41 -14.72
C LYS A 89 1.01 -13.16 -16.17
N GLU A 90 1.02 -11.90 -16.62
CA GLU A 90 0.71 -11.55 -18.01
C GLU A 90 1.66 -12.23 -19.01
N ASN A 91 2.97 -12.23 -18.72
CA ASN A 91 3.96 -12.90 -19.57
C ASN A 91 3.77 -14.41 -19.64
N ARG A 92 3.34 -15.05 -18.54
CA ARG A 92 3.06 -16.50 -18.51
C ARG A 92 1.84 -16.88 -19.34
N ASN A 93 0.81 -16.03 -19.37
CA ASN A 93 -0.43 -16.29 -20.10
C ASN A 93 -0.31 -16.04 -21.62
N LYS A 94 0.82 -15.47 -22.09
CA LYS A 94 1.11 -15.21 -23.52
C LYS A 94 1.98 -16.30 -24.17
N THR A 95 2.46 -17.28 -23.41
CA THR A 95 3.18 -18.46 -23.93
C THR A 95 2.22 -19.63 -24.04
#